data_AF-A0A9F7RIS9-F1
#
_entry.id   AF-A0A9F7RIS9-F1
#
_cell.length_a   1.000
_cell.length_b   1.000
_cell.length_c   1.000
_cell.angle_alpha   90.00
_cell.angle_beta   90.00
_cell.angle_gamma   90.00
#
_symmetry.space_group_name_H-M   'P 1'
#
loop_
_entity.id
_entity.type
_entity.pdbx_description
1 polymer ?
#
loop_
_entity_poly.entity_id
_entity_poly.type
_entity_poly.pdbx_seq_one_letter_code
_entity_poly.pdbx_strand_id
1 'polypeptide(L)'
;MTNPEKVKAKFYEDLHSVISDVPRTDKITILGNFNARVSIDSSAWDGVLAKHRVDHCNSNGLLLLQTCAEHELLITNTVFRLPTRNRTSWMHPRSKHWHIIDYVIVRKRDRQDVRVTKSMCGAEFWTDHRLIMTKLNIRIQPNRRPQGKKAPKRLNITKLKYGKSKQSFKDALGDRLESTSLDSQNVEADWAALRELVYDTATEILGLSTRKIGLMRTAKTLSSC
;
A
#
# COMPACT_ATOMS: atom_id res chain seq x y z
N MET A 1 -27.45 -13.38 -24.09
CA MET A 1 -26.89 -12.30 -24.92
C MET A 1 -25.39 -12.29 -24.71
N THR A 2 -24.60 -12.37 -25.79
CA THR A 2 -23.14 -12.27 -25.75
C THR A 2 -22.73 -10.89 -26.22
N ASN A 3 -21.91 -10.20 -25.46
CA ASN A 3 -21.35 -8.91 -25.86
C ASN A 3 -20.51 -9.08 -27.15
N PRO A 4 -20.42 -8.04 -28.00
CA PRO A 4 -19.57 -8.08 -29.19
C PRO A 4 -18.11 -8.39 -28.82
N GLU A 5 -17.39 -9.11 -29.69
CA GLU A 5 -16.01 -9.56 -29.41
C GLU A 5 -15.06 -8.40 -29.09
N LYS A 6 -15.20 -7.29 -29.83
CA LYS A 6 -14.41 -6.07 -29.61
C LYS A 6 -14.62 -5.48 -28.21
N VAL A 7 -15.84 -5.52 -27.68
CA VAL A 7 -16.17 -5.01 -26.34
C VAL A 7 -15.54 -5.90 -25.27
N LYS A 8 -15.60 -7.23 -25.45
CA LYS A 8 -14.97 -8.18 -24.54
C LYS A 8 -13.44 -8.04 -24.54
N ALA A 9 -12.83 -7.97 -25.72
CA ALA A 9 -11.39 -7.78 -25.87
C ALA A 9 -10.93 -6.50 -25.17
N LYS A 10 -11.65 -5.39 -25.37
CA LYS A 10 -11.33 -4.13 -24.72
C LYS A 10 -11.42 -4.20 -23.20
N PHE A 11 -12.46 -4.84 -22.67
CA PHE A 11 -12.59 -5.05 -21.22
C PHE A 11 -11.40 -5.81 -20.62
N TYR A 12 -10.97 -6.91 -21.24
CA TYR A 12 -9.86 -7.71 -20.73
C TYR A 12 -8.49 -7.03 -20.93
N GLU A 13 -8.32 -6.22 -21.98
CA GLU A 13 -7.15 -5.36 -22.17
C GLU A 13 -7.06 -4.31 -21.06
N ASP A 14 -8.15 -3.60 -20.77
CA ASP A 14 -8.19 -2.59 -19.71
C ASP A 14 -7.97 -3.22 -18.33
N LEU A 15 -8.58 -4.39 -18.09
CA LEU A 15 -8.37 -5.16 -16.87
C LEU A 15 -6.89 -5.58 -16.72
N HIS A 16 -6.26 -6.04 -17.80
CA HIS A 16 -4.83 -6.39 -17.81
C HIS A 16 -3.96 -5.18 -17.44
N SER A 17 -4.22 -3.99 -18.02
CA SER A 17 -3.48 -2.77 -17.69
C SER A 17 -3.59 -2.44 -16.21
N VAL A 18 -4.82 -2.42 -15.68
CA VAL A 18 -5.08 -2.07 -14.27
C VAL A 18 -4.39 -3.05 -13.31
N ILE A 19 -4.40 -4.35 -13.61
CA ILE A 19 -3.72 -5.34 -12.76
C ILE A 19 -2.20 -5.17 -12.81
N SER A 20 -1.66 -4.83 -13.99
CA SER A 20 -0.22 -4.65 -14.22
C SER A 20 0.33 -3.39 -13.55
N ASP A 21 -0.46 -2.33 -13.48
CA ASP A 21 -0.09 -1.06 -12.85
C ASP A 21 0.02 -1.17 -11.33
N VAL A 22 -0.71 -2.12 -10.71
CA VAL A 22 -0.67 -2.32 -9.27
C VAL A 22 0.62 -3.06 -8.87
N PRO A 23 1.43 -2.50 -7.95
CA PRO A 23 2.68 -3.13 -7.53
C PRO A 23 2.49 -4.59 -7.12
N ARG A 24 3.45 -5.43 -7.51
CA ARG A 24 3.44 -6.83 -7.10
C ARG A 24 3.51 -7.00 -5.59
N THR A 25 3.97 -6.01 -4.81
CA THR A 25 3.97 -6.03 -3.35
C THR A 25 2.58 -5.83 -2.75
N ASP A 26 1.66 -5.25 -3.49
CA ASP A 26 0.38 -4.82 -2.98
C ASP A 26 -0.66 -5.94 -3.13
N LYS A 27 -1.62 -5.95 -2.22
CA LYS A 27 -2.73 -6.91 -2.23
C LYS A 27 -3.80 -6.40 -3.19
N ILE A 28 -4.29 -7.29 -4.05
CA ILE A 28 -5.42 -7.01 -4.96
C ILE A 28 -6.59 -7.90 -4.58
N THR A 29 -7.79 -7.33 -4.62
CA THR A 29 -9.05 -8.08 -4.64
C THR A 29 -9.92 -7.52 -5.76
N ILE A 30 -10.25 -8.36 -6.74
CA ILE A 30 -11.13 -8.03 -7.87
C ILE A 30 -12.49 -8.67 -7.60
N LEU A 31 -13.55 -7.87 -7.73
CA LEU A 31 -14.93 -8.26 -7.44
C LEU A 31 -15.81 -7.89 -8.63
N GLY A 32 -16.68 -8.79 -9.06
CA GLY A 32 -17.70 -8.41 -10.03
C GLY A 32 -18.38 -9.56 -10.76
N ASN A 33 -19.36 -9.19 -11.57
CA ASN A 33 -20.01 -10.07 -12.53
C ASN A 33 -19.20 -10.10 -13.82
N PHE A 34 -18.54 -11.22 -14.09
CA PHE A 34 -17.76 -11.40 -15.32
C PHE A 34 -18.57 -12.03 -16.47
N ASN A 35 -19.84 -12.39 -16.22
CA ASN A 35 -20.67 -13.20 -17.12
C ASN A 35 -19.91 -14.44 -17.64
N ALA A 36 -19.02 -14.96 -16.79
CA ALA A 36 -18.11 -16.04 -17.07
C ALA A 36 -18.60 -17.28 -16.34
N ARG A 37 -18.59 -18.42 -17.02
CA ARG A 37 -18.72 -19.75 -16.40
C ARG A 37 -17.40 -20.43 -16.62
N VAL A 38 -16.73 -20.83 -15.55
CA VAL A 38 -15.40 -21.47 -15.59
C VAL A 38 -15.54 -22.97 -15.32
N SER A 39 -14.92 -23.81 -16.14
CA SER A 39 -14.94 -25.28 -15.95
C SER A 39 -13.76 -25.75 -15.09
N ILE A 40 -13.95 -26.88 -14.40
CA ILE A 40 -12.99 -27.51 -13.49
C ILE A 40 -12.08 -28.47 -14.25
N ASP A 41 -11.60 -28.15 -15.46
CA ASP A 41 -10.47 -28.93 -15.97
C ASP A 41 -9.21 -28.51 -15.20
N SER A 42 -9.16 -28.89 -13.92
CA SER A 42 -8.25 -28.33 -12.92
C SER A 42 -6.80 -28.66 -13.20
N SER A 43 -6.54 -29.71 -13.98
CA SER A 43 -5.20 -30.05 -14.48
C SER A 43 -4.67 -28.98 -15.44
N ALA A 44 -5.55 -28.33 -16.22
CA ALA A 44 -5.15 -27.28 -17.15
C ALA A 44 -4.96 -25.91 -16.48
N TRP A 45 -5.52 -25.70 -15.28
CA TRP A 45 -5.58 -24.40 -14.60
C TRP A 45 -5.08 -24.47 -13.15
N ASP A 46 -4.01 -25.23 -12.92
CA ASP A 46 -3.46 -25.41 -11.59
C ASP A 46 -3.07 -24.07 -10.96
N GLY A 47 -3.54 -23.85 -9.72
CA GLY A 47 -3.32 -22.61 -8.98
C GLY A 47 -4.26 -21.44 -9.30
N VAL A 48 -5.02 -21.47 -10.39
CA VAL A 48 -6.08 -20.48 -10.69
C VAL A 48 -7.43 -20.94 -10.14
N LEU A 49 -7.73 -22.24 -10.35
CA LEU A 49 -8.93 -22.88 -9.85
C LEU A 49 -8.58 -23.84 -8.69
N ALA A 50 -9.51 -23.94 -7.74
CA ALA A 50 -9.48 -24.98 -6.72
C ALA A 50 -10.52 -26.07 -7.01
N LYS A 51 -10.44 -27.17 -6.25
CA LYS A 51 -11.02 -28.50 -6.59
C LYS A 51 -12.56 -28.58 -6.63
N HIS A 52 -13.31 -27.51 -6.39
CA HIS A 52 -14.76 -27.60 -6.12
C HIS A 52 -15.64 -27.04 -7.26
N ARG A 53 -16.56 -27.89 -7.73
CA ARG A 53 -17.32 -27.73 -8.99
C ARG A 53 -18.30 -26.56 -9.04
N VAL A 54 -18.47 -25.90 -10.20
CA VAL A 54 -19.76 -25.64 -10.91
C VAL A 54 -19.49 -25.33 -12.39
N ASP A 55 -20.27 -25.93 -13.31
CA ASP A 55 -20.46 -25.57 -14.75
C ASP A 55 -19.42 -25.93 -15.83
N HIS A 56 -19.91 -25.91 -17.08
CA HIS A 56 -19.10 -25.92 -18.31
C HIS A 56 -18.56 -24.53 -18.62
N CYS A 57 -17.32 -24.49 -19.15
CA CYS A 57 -16.64 -23.25 -19.47
C CYS A 57 -17.31 -22.58 -20.66
N ASN A 58 -17.62 -21.28 -20.56
CA ASN A 58 -17.97 -20.48 -21.73
C ASN A 58 -16.76 -19.67 -22.22
N SER A 59 -16.89 -18.95 -23.35
CA SER A 59 -15.80 -18.14 -23.91
C SER A 59 -15.31 -17.06 -22.94
N ASN A 60 -16.22 -16.41 -22.21
CA ASN A 60 -15.85 -15.45 -21.15
C ASN A 60 -15.08 -16.11 -20.01
N GLY A 61 -15.45 -17.34 -19.64
CA GLY A 61 -14.75 -18.14 -18.64
C GLY A 61 -13.33 -18.47 -19.06
N LEU A 62 -13.12 -18.79 -20.34
CA LEU A 62 -11.78 -19.05 -20.85
C LEU A 62 -10.90 -17.79 -20.78
N LEU A 63 -11.43 -16.63 -21.19
CA LEU A 63 -10.70 -15.36 -21.08
C LEU A 63 -10.36 -15.03 -19.62
N LEU A 64 -11.32 -15.19 -18.71
CA LEU A 64 -11.10 -14.98 -17.28
C LEU A 64 -10.01 -15.91 -16.72
N LEU A 65 -10.01 -17.18 -17.12
CA LEU A 65 -9.01 -18.15 -16.70
C LEU A 65 -7.62 -17.81 -17.25
N GLN A 66 -7.52 -17.40 -18.52
CA GLN A 66 -6.28 -16.94 -19.13
C GLN A 66 -5.71 -15.72 -18.40
N THR A 67 -6.53 -14.68 -18.16
CA THR A 67 -6.12 -13.49 -17.40
C THR A 67 -5.68 -13.85 -15.98
N CYS A 68 -6.39 -14.76 -15.32
CA CYS A 68 -6.01 -15.18 -13.97
C CYS A 68 -4.69 -15.99 -13.96
N ALA A 69 -4.47 -16.84 -14.95
CA ALA A 69 -3.23 -17.60 -15.07
C ALA A 69 -2.03 -16.68 -15.32
N GLU A 70 -2.18 -15.71 -16.22
CA GLU A 70 -1.16 -14.73 -16.56
C GLU A 70 -0.72 -13.89 -15.36
N HIS A 71 -1.68 -13.44 -14.53
CA HIS A 71 -1.43 -12.53 -13.41
C HIS A 71 -1.29 -13.23 -12.05
N GLU A 72 -1.12 -14.55 -12.04
CA GLU A 72 -1.07 -15.39 -10.83
C GLU A 72 -2.22 -15.10 -9.86
N LEU A 73 -3.44 -15.04 -10.38
CA LEU A 73 -4.66 -14.79 -9.63
C LEU A 73 -5.41 -16.09 -9.32
N LEU A 74 -6.14 -16.07 -8.21
CA LEU A 74 -6.90 -17.19 -7.67
C LEU A 74 -8.38 -16.81 -7.55
N ILE A 75 -9.25 -17.63 -8.14
CA ILE A 75 -10.70 -17.47 -8.03
C ILE A 75 -11.17 -18.08 -6.70
N THR A 76 -11.46 -17.23 -5.72
CA THR A 76 -11.68 -17.69 -4.33
C THR A 76 -12.98 -18.44 -4.13
N ASN A 77 -13.99 -18.23 -4.98
CA ASN A 77 -15.25 -18.97 -4.99
C ASN A 77 -15.04 -20.50 -5.09
N THR A 78 -13.93 -20.94 -5.69
CA THR A 78 -13.62 -22.36 -5.91
C THR A 78 -12.81 -23.00 -4.78
N VAL A 79 -12.31 -22.19 -3.84
CA VAL A 79 -11.36 -22.60 -2.80
C VAL A 79 -11.99 -23.46 -1.72
N PHE A 80 -13.22 -23.13 -1.31
CA PHE A 80 -13.88 -23.73 -0.16
C PHE A 80 -14.95 -24.73 -0.59
N ARG A 81 -15.01 -25.88 0.09
CA ARG A 81 -16.10 -26.83 -0.08
C ARG A 81 -17.36 -26.29 0.60
N LEU A 82 -18.28 -25.76 -0.20
CA LEU A 82 -19.54 -25.20 0.29
C LEU A 82 -20.74 -25.88 -0.37
N PRO A 83 -21.94 -25.85 0.26
CA PRO A 83 -23.18 -26.25 -0.41
C PRO A 83 -23.40 -25.45 -1.70
N THR A 84 -24.02 -26.04 -2.72
CA THR A 84 -24.26 -25.38 -4.03
C THR A 84 -24.96 -24.03 -3.88
N ARG A 85 -25.97 -23.95 -3.01
CA ARG A 85 -26.68 -22.69 -2.72
C ARG A 85 -25.74 -21.54 -2.34
N ASN A 86 -24.67 -21.84 -1.59
CA ASN A 86 -23.70 -20.87 -1.09
C ASN A 86 -22.54 -20.60 -2.09
N ARG A 87 -22.57 -21.16 -3.29
CA ARG A 87 -21.55 -20.96 -4.33
C ARG A 87 -22.10 -20.18 -5.52
N THR A 88 -23.34 -20.47 -5.88
CA THR A 88 -24.00 -19.88 -7.04
C THR A 88 -24.52 -18.48 -6.73
N SER A 89 -24.38 -17.60 -7.73
CA SER A 89 -24.71 -16.20 -7.63
C SER A 89 -25.91 -15.81 -8.49
N TRP A 90 -26.20 -16.49 -9.59
CA TRP A 90 -27.26 -16.07 -10.50
C TRP A 90 -28.17 -17.24 -10.90
N MET A 91 -29.46 -16.98 -11.05
CA MET A 91 -30.43 -17.97 -11.50
C MET A 91 -30.92 -17.66 -12.91
N HIS A 92 -30.72 -18.60 -13.82
CA HIS A 92 -31.18 -18.45 -15.19
C HIS A 92 -32.72 -18.34 -15.25
N PRO A 93 -33.30 -17.27 -15.85
CA PRO A 93 -34.74 -17.00 -15.79
C PRO A 93 -35.63 -18.14 -16.30
N ARG A 94 -35.21 -18.80 -17.39
CA ARG A 94 -35.95 -19.90 -18.02
C ARG A 94 -35.69 -21.26 -17.39
N SER A 95 -34.44 -21.74 -17.38
CA SER A 95 -34.09 -23.07 -16.88
C SER A 95 -34.11 -23.20 -15.35
N LYS A 96 -34.20 -22.08 -14.62
CA LYS A 96 -34.10 -22.02 -13.14
C LYS A 96 -32.83 -22.67 -12.58
N HIS A 97 -31.81 -22.84 -13.41
CA HIS A 97 -30.50 -23.34 -13.00
C HIS A 97 -29.66 -22.22 -12.40
N TRP A 98 -28.96 -22.55 -11.33
CA TRP A 98 -28.09 -21.62 -10.62
C TRP A 98 -26.66 -21.73 -11.15
N HIS A 99 -26.06 -20.59 -11.49
CA HIS A 99 -24.71 -20.48 -12.02
C HIS A 99 -23.83 -19.63 -11.11
N ILE A 100 -22.52 -19.81 -11.21
CA ILE A 100 -21.53 -18.88 -10.66
C ILE A 100 -21.09 -17.98 -11.82
N ILE A 101 -21.38 -16.69 -11.73
CA ILE A 101 -20.90 -15.67 -12.68
C ILE A 101 -20.30 -14.43 -11.99
N ASP A 102 -20.54 -14.32 -10.68
CA ASP A 102 -19.97 -13.31 -9.81
C ASP A 102 -18.78 -13.89 -9.05
N TYR A 103 -17.62 -13.27 -9.21
CA TYR A 103 -16.36 -13.79 -8.70
C TYR A 103 -15.68 -12.81 -7.75
N VAL A 104 -15.00 -13.41 -6.77
CA VAL A 104 -13.96 -12.76 -5.97
C VAL A 104 -12.64 -13.37 -6.37
N ILE A 105 -11.70 -12.52 -6.76
CA ILE A 105 -10.39 -12.93 -7.28
C ILE A 105 -9.32 -12.20 -6.49
N VAL A 106 -8.30 -12.93 -6.04
CA VAL A 106 -7.17 -12.39 -5.27
C VAL A 106 -5.86 -12.85 -5.88
N ARG A 107 -4.74 -12.24 -5.52
CA ARG A 107 -3.43 -12.80 -5.89
C ARG A 107 -3.25 -14.17 -5.23
N LYS A 108 -2.70 -15.14 -5.97
CA LYS A 108 -2.47 -16.52 -5.51
C LYS A 108 -1.65 -16.57 -4.22
N ARG A 109 -0.63 -15.72 -4.10
CA ARG A 109 0.20 -15.58 -2.88
C ARG A 109 -0.58 -15.12 -1.64
N ASP A 110 -1.68 -14.38 -1.83
CA ASP A 110 -2.49 -13.79 -0.76
C ASP A 110 -3.65 -14.73 -0.35
N ARG A 111 -3.68 -15.96 -0.89
CA ARG A 111 -4.68 -17.00 -0.58
C ARG A 111 -4.92 -17.20 0.91
N GLN A 112 -3.87 -17.14 1.72
CA GLN A 112 -3.93 -17.36 3.17
C GLN A 112 -4.78 -16.31 3.92
N ASP A 113 -4.98 -15.14 3.32
CA ASP A 113 -5.79 -14.07 3.90
C ASP A 113 -7.29 -14.35 3.71
N VAL A 114 -7.64 -15.18 2.72
CA VAL A 114 -9.04 -15.52 2.41
C VAL A 114 -9.54 -16.58 3.38
N ARG A 115 -10.58 -16.28 4.14
CA ARG A 115 -11.18 -17.20 5.12
C ARG A 115 -12.41 -17.92 4.61
N VAL A 116 -13.23 -17.24 3.82
CA VAL A 116 -14.36 -17.85 3.11
C VAL A 116 -14.81 -16.91 2.00
N THR A 117 -15.24 -17.46 0.87
CA THR A 117 -16.01 -16.76 -0.15
C THR A 117 -17.28 -17.55 -0.41
N LYS A 118 -18.44 -16.91 -0.26
CA LYS A 118 -19.75 -17.57 -0.39
C LYS A 118 -20.82 -16.60 -0.88
N SER A 119 -21.86 -17.12 -1.52
CA SER A 119 -23.09 -16.37 -1.75
C SER A 119 -23.95 -16.31 -0.48
N MET A 120 -24.61 -15.18 -0.28
CA MET A 120 -25.55 -14.94 0.82
C MET A 120 -26.97 -15.31 0.38
N CYS A 121 -27.41 -16.51 0.73
CA CYS A 121 -28.72 -17.03 0.32
C CYS A 121 -29.92 -16.38 1.03
N GLY A 122 -29.73 -15.82 2.22
CA GLY A 122 -30.81 -15.23 3.02
C GLY A 122 -30.95 -13.71 2.87
N ALA A 123 -30.19 -13.12 1.95
CA ALA A 123 -30.30 -11.70 1.65
C ALA A 123 -31.12 -11.58 0.36
N GLU A 124 -32.40 -11.29 0.52
CA GLU A 124 -33.32 -11.08 -0.61
C GLU A 124 -33.16 -9.65 -1.11
N PHE A 125 -32.51 -9.54 -2.25
CA PHE A 125 -32.46 -8.31 -3.03
C PHE A 125 -33.41 -8.49 -4.22
N TRP A 126 -34.03 -7.40 -4.70
CA TRP A 126 -34.91 -7.40 -5.88
C TRP A 126 -34.14 -7.59 -7.19
N THR A 127 -33.19 -8.54 -7.20
CA THR A 127 -32.29 -8.87 -8.29
C THR A 127 -32.31 -10.38 -8.51
N ASP A 128 -32.02 -10.81 -9.74
CA ASP A 128 -31.79 -12.21 -10.10
C ASP A 128 -30.42 -12.75 -9.65
N HIS A 129 -29.63 -11.91 -8.97
CA HIS A 129 -28.36 -12.24 -8.34
C HIS A 129 -28.46 -12.38 -6.81
N ARG A 130 -27.61 -13.26 -6.25
CA ARG A 130 -27.28 -13.36 -4.83
C ARG A 130 -25.99 -12.60 -4.58
N LEU A 131 -25.96 -11.85 -3.49
CA LEU A 131 -24.76 -11.16 -3.03
C LEU A 131 -23.64 -12.16 -2.73
N ILE A 132 -22.45 -11.90 -3.26
CA ILE A 132 -21.22 -12.62 -2.89
C ILE A 132 -20.53 -11.90 -1.74
N MET A 133 -20.17 -12.68 -0.71
CA MET A 133 -19.42 -12.22 0.45
C MET A 133 -18.09 -12.95 0.52
N THR A 134 -17.01 -12.19 0.73
CA THR A 134 -15.71 -12.73 1.09
C THR A 134 -15.28 -12.23 2.48
N LYS A 135 -14.73 -13.11 3.31
CA LYS A 135 -14.10 -12.73 4.59
C LYS A 135 -12.60 -12.79 4.41
N LEU A 136 -11.94 -11.65 4.61
CA LEU A 136 -10.50 -11.47 4.45
C LEU A 136 -9.87 -11.12 5.80
N ASN A 137 -8.68 -11.65 6.06
CA ASN A 137 -7.82 -11.26 7.17
C ASN A 137 -6.57 -10.59 6.61
N ILE A 138 -6.65 -9.27 6.41
CA ILE A 138 -5.58 -8.48 5.78
C ILE A 138 -4.76 -7.79 6.86
N ARG A 139 -3.44 -7.99 6.82
CA ARG A 139 -2.50 -7.22 7.63
C ARG A 139 -1.92 -6.09 6.79
N ILE A 140 -2.30 -4.85 7.11
CA ILE A 140 -1.70 -3.65 6.53
C ILE A 140 -0.43 -3.34 7.31
N GLN A 141 0.73 -3.45 6.68
CA GLN A 141 1.95 -2.95 7.29
C GLN A 141 1.92 -1.42 7.24
N PRO A 142 2.05 -0.72 8.38
CA PRO A 142 2.18 0.72 8.33
C PRO A 142 3.46 1.07 7.59
N ASN A 143 3.39 2.08 6.72
CA ASN A 143 4.60 2.66 6.15
C ASN A 143 5.55 2.99 7.29
N ARG A 144 6.79 2.48 7.23
CA ARG A 144 7.83 2.88 8.17
C ARG A 144 7.87 4.39 8.12
N ARG A 145 7.54 5.04 9.24
CA ARG A 145 7.63 6.50 9.36
C ARG A 145 9.03 6.86 8.86
N PRO A 146 9.18 7.67 7.80
CA PRO A 146 10.50 8.11 7.40
C PRO A 146 11.11 8.66 8.67
N GLN A 147 12.24 8.09 9.11
CA GLN A 147 12.97 8.68 10.23
C GLN A 147 13.22 10.10 9.78
N GLY A 148 12.49 11.05 10.37
CA GLY A 148 12.54 12.44 9.93
C GLY A 148 13.99 12.86 9.85
N LYS A 149 14.37 13.67 8.86
CA LYS A 149 15.72 14.24 8.79
C LYS A 149 16.09 14.68 10.20
N LYS A 150 17.20 14.16 10.74
CA LYS A 150 17.62 14.50 12.11
C LYS A 150 17.65 16.01 12.20
N ALA A 151 16.86 16.58 13.11
CA ALA A 151 16.84 18.02 13.29
C ALA A 151 18.27 18.51 13.56
N PRO A 152 18.71 19.60 12.91
CA PRO A 152 20.05 20.13 13.15
C PRO A 152 20.26 20.39 14.64
N LYS A 153 21.46 20.10 15.13
CA LYS A 153 21.78 20.28 16.54
C LYS A 153 21.61 21.76 16.91
N ARG A 154 20.98 22.04 18.05
CA ARG A 154 20.71 23.42 18.50
C ARG A 154 22.03 24.14 18.79
N LEU A 155 22.17 25.37 18.30
CA LEU A 155 23.31 26.24 18.59
C LEU A 155 23.28 26.72 20.06
N ASN A 156 24.46 26.99 20.63
CA ASN A 156 24.58 27.52 21.98
C ASN A 156 24.40 29.05 22.02
N ILE A 157 23.16 29.49 21.85
CA ILE A 157 22.77 30.92 21.82
C ILE A 157 23.13 31.64 23.13
N THR A 158 23.30 30.92 24.25
CA THR A 158 23.68 31.54 25.54
C THR A 158 25.04 32.26 25.47
N LYS A 159 25.93 31.84 24.56
CA LYS A 159 27.22 32.51 24.38
C LYS A 159 27.10 33.95 23.87
N LEU A 160 25.99 34.29 23.20
CA LEU A 160 25.74 35.67 22.74
C LEU A 160 25.50 36.66 23.89
N LYS A 161 25.30 36.17 25.12
CA LYS A 161 25.25 37.03 26.32
C LYS A 161 26.63 37.59 26.69
N TYR A 162 27.71 36.95 26.25
CA TYR A 162 29.08 37.41 26.49
C TYR A 162 29.52 38.37 25.37
N GLY A 163 29.93 39.58 25.75
CA GLY A 163 30.30 40.63 24.79
C GLY A 163 31.37 40.20 23.78
N LYS A 164 32.40 39.48 24.24
CA LYS A 164 33.49 38.98 23.39
C LYS A 164 33.01 38.00 22.31
N SER A 165 32.16 37.04 22.67
CA SER A 165 31.61 36.06 21.73
C SER A 165 30.60 36.69 20.77
N LYS A 166 29.83 37.69 21.25
CA LYS A 166 28.91 38.46 20.40
C LYS A 166 29.67 39.29 19.35
N GLN A 167 30.75 39.95 19.77
CA GLN A 167 31.56 40.76 18.86
C GLN A 167 32.27 39.89 17.83
N SER A 168 32.94 38.82 18.28
CA SER A 168 33.59 37.86 17.38
C SER A 168 32.62 37.24 16.37
N PHE A 169 31.37 36.96 16.77
CA PHE A 169 30.34 36.48 15.84
C PHE A 169 29.92 37.54 14.82
N LYS A 170 29.78 38.80 15.24
CA LYS A 170 29.46 39.91 14.33
C LYS A 170 30.56 40.13 13.30
N ASP A 171 31.81 40.16 13.74
CA ASP A 171 32.96 40.43 12.88
C ASP A 171 33.09 39.32 11.84
N ALA A 172 33.12 38.05 12.28
CA ALA A 172 33.23 36.91 11.37
C ALA A 172 32.03 36.74 10.43
N LEU A 173 30.82 37.10 10.86
CA LEU A 173 29.65 37.08 9.99
C LEU A 173 29.72 38.21 8.96
N GLY A 174 30.17 39.41 9.35
CA GLY A 174 30.37 40.54 8.45
C GLY A 174 31.36 40.20 7.33
N ASP A 175 32.54 39.71 7.69
CA ASP A 175 33.59 39.33 6.74
C ASP A 175 33.10 38.28 5.73
N ARG A 176 32.36 37.28 6.22
CA ARG A 176 31.81 36.20 5.39
C ARG A 176 30.69 36.66 4.47
N LEU A 177 29.85 37.58 4.94
CA LEU A 177 28.76 38.14 4.15
C LEU A 177 29.32 39.00 3.01
N GLU A 178 30.36 39.79 3.27
CA GLU A 178 31.04 40.60 2.25
C GLU A 178 31.71 39.73 1.16
N SER A 179 32.20 38.54 1.54
CA SER A 179 32.78 37.58 0.60
C SER A 179 31.76 36.76 -0.20
N THR A 180 30.48 36.80 0.18
CA THR A 180 29.43 35.97 -0.44
C THR A 180 28.61 36.79 -1.43
N SER A 181 28.71 36.49 -2.72
CA SER A 181 27.85 37.10 -3.76
C SER A 181 26.47 36.43 -3.75
N LEU A 182 25.43 37.23 -3.44
CA LEU A 182 24.02 36.82 -3.42
C LEU A 182 23.27 37.37 -4.64
N ASP A 183 23.87 37.22 -5.83
CA ASP A 183 23.37 37.79 -7.09
C ASP A 183 22.78 36.71 -8.02
N SER A 184 22.25 35.62 -7.44
CA SER A 184 21.65 34.57 -8.23
C SER A 184 20.27 34.99 -8.75
N GLN A 185 19.89 34.55 -9.96
CA GLN A 185 18.51 34.73 -10.46
C GLN A 185 17.46 33.92 -9.66
N ASN A 186 17.87 33.21 -8.60
CA ASN A 186 17.04 32.28 -7.84
C ASN A 186 17.09 32.58 -6.34
N VAL A 187 16.04 33.24 -5.87
CA VAL A 187 15.86 33.60 -4.45
C VAL A 187 16.00 32.43 -3.48
N GLU A 188 15.61 31.20 -3.87
CA GLU A 188 15.74 30.02 -3.02
C GLU A 188 17.21 29.58 -2.87
N ALA A 189 18.02 29.78 -3.90
CA ALA A 189 19.45 29.47 -3.85
C ALA A 189 20.19 30.49 -2.97
N ASP A 190 19.88 31.78 -3.10
CA ASP A 190 20.46 32.84 -2.26
C ASP A 190 20.07 32.67 -0.78
N TRP A 191 18.80 32.33 -0.53
CA TRP A 191 18.34 32.03 0.83
C TRP A 191 19.05 30.82 1.43
N ALA A 192 19.23 29.75 0.65
CA ALA A 192 19.96 28.58 1.09
C ALA A 192 21.43 28.92 1.42
N ALA A 193 22.10 29.67 0.55
CA ALA A 193 23.49 30.12 0.75
C ALA A 193 23.62 30.96 2.03
N LEU A 194 22.73 31.94 2.22
CA LEU A 194 22.70 32.77 3.43
C LEU A 194 22.47 31.92 4.69
N ARG A 195 21.51 30.98 4.64
CA ARG A 195 21.18 30.13 5.78
C ARG A 195 22.37 29.26 6.20
N GLU A 196 23.03 28.61 5.25
CA GLU A 196 24.20 27.77 5.56
C GLU A 196 25.37 28.63 6.08
N LEU A 197 25.65 29.78 5.46
CA LEU A 197 26.68 30.72 5.90
C LEU A 197 26.49 31.16 7.36
N VAL A 198 25.26 31.57 7.71
CA VAL A 198 24.91 31.98 9.07
C VAL A 198 25.02 30.80 10.04
N TYR A 199 24.57 29.61 9.63
CA TYR A 199 24.62 28.42 10.48
C TYR A 199 26.07 27.96 10.74
N ASP A 200 26.93 27.96 9.73
CA ASP A 200 28.33 27.53 9.85
C ASP A 200 29.13 28.50 10.70
N THR A 201 28.96 29.80 10.47
CA THR A 201 29.59 30.85 11.28
C THR A 201 29.14 30.78 12.74
N ALA A 202 27.85 30.53 12.97
CA ALA A 202 27.32 30.38 14.32
C ALA A 202 27.79 29.07 14.97
N THR A 203 27.94 27.99 14.20
CA THR A 203 28.43 26.70 14.71
C THR A 203 29.89 26.79 15.12
N GLU A 204 30.73 27.51 14.36
CA GLU A 204 32.14 27.72 14.66
C GLU A 204 32.35 28.54 15.94
N ILE A 205 31.60 29.64 16.09
CA ILE A 205 31.83 30.61 17.17
C ILE A 205 31.03 30.26 18.43
N LEU A 206 29.74 29.94 18.25
CA LEU A 206 28.86 29.63 19.38
C LEU A 206 28.98 28.16 19.79
N GLY A 207 29.28 27.27 18.86
CA GLY A 207 29.28 25.84 19.11
C GLY A 207 27.88 25.27 19.31
N LEU A 208 27.81 23.95 19.44
CA LEU A 208 26.57 23.22 19.65
C LEU A 208 26.17 23.22 21.13
N SER A 209 24.87 23.27 21.39
CA SER A 209 24.31 23.13 22.73
C SER A 209 24.57 21.72 23.25
N THR A 210 25.24 21.63 24.39
CA THR A 210 25.40 20.37 25.13
C THR A 210 24.19 20.18 26.04
N ARG A 211 23.56 19.01 26.00
CA ARG A 211 22.62 18.62 27.06
C ARG A 211 23.43 18.37 28.32
N LYS A 212 23.07 19.01 29.44
CA LYS A 212 23.52 18.56 30.75
C LYS A 212 22.99 17.15 30.97
N ILE A 213 23.83 16.13 30.79
CA ILE A 213 23.55 14.79 31.29
C ILE A 213 23.68 14.93 32.81
N GLY A 214 22.54 14.91 33.51
CA GLY A 214 22.57 14.92 34.96
C GLY A 214 23.39 13.74 35.44
N LEU A 215 24.46 14.00 36.20
CA LEU A 215 25.12 12.96 36.98
C LEU A 215 24.03 12.30 37.82
N MET A 216 23.73 11.02 37.56
CA MET A 216 23.00 10.21 38.52
C MET A 216 23.81 10.25 39.81
N ARG A 217 23.24 10.87 40.85
CA ARG A 217 23.75 10.77 42.22
C ARG A 217 23.64 9.28 42.60
N THR A 218 24.72 8.53 42.45
CA THR A 218 24.84 7.22 43.10
C THR A 218 24.87 7.48 44.61
N ALA A 219 23.76 7.17 45.28
CA ALA A 219 23.71 7.13 46.73
C ALA A 219 24.70 6.05 47.20
N LYS A 220 25.77 6.46 47.88
CA LYS A 220 26.57 5.55 48.70
C LYS A 220 25.77 5.24 49.96
N THR A 221 25.20 4.04 50.04
CA THR A 221 24.81 3.46 51.33
C THR A 221 26.10 3.11 52.08
N LEU A 222 26.36 3.82 53.17
CA LEU A 222 27.29 3.40 54.21
C LEU A 222 26.59 2.31 55.03
N SER A 223 27.04 1.06 54.93
CA SER A 223 26.74 0.06 55.95
C SER A 223 27.80 0.13 57.04
N SER A 224 27.39 0.58 58.22
CA SER A 224 28.10 0.35 59.47
C SER A 224 27.52 -0.88 60.17
N CYS A 225 28.42 -1.67 60.75
CA CYS A 225 28.27 -2.96 61.46
C CYS A 225 28.36 -4.20 60.56
#